data_AF-Q0RBT5-F1
#
_entry.id   AF-Q0RBT5-F1
#
_cell.length_a   1.000
_cell.length_b   1.000
_cell.length_c   1.000
_cell.angle_alpha   90.00
_cell.angle_beta   90.00
_cell.angle_gamma   90.00
#
_symmetry.space_group_name_H-M   'P 1'
#
loop_
_entity.id
_entity.type
_entity.pdbx_description
1 polymer ?
#
loop_
_entity_poly.entity_id
_entity_poly.type
_entity_poly.pdbx_seq_one_letter_code
_entity_poly.pdbx_strand_id
1 'polypeptide(L)'
;MQGQQSGAGGWRWWVAMVGATEQRRYYGIAEIADVLGVDRQLVTVWRRRLSRGMPPPDEELAAGPLWTAATIEPWIRQTRDRLSRERSPSGPPSPELMRQAARRLLRLAAVAWEERPDPRVLTPALRAVEQLGELTAEGGDGDPARRLLRDIAGLPTAVGLVELDAADRGILGGQVVAALRAECLRLLPLMVRALNVMSGYGDAGDTGP
;
A
#
# COMPACT_ATOMS: atom_id res chain seq x y z
N MET A 1 23.29 17.49 39.18
CA MET A 1 23.10 18.70 38.37
C MET A 1 22.70 18.26 36.98
N GLN A 2 21.47 18.55 36.61
CA GLN A 2 20.85 18.22 35.32
C GLN A 2 21.40 19.15 34.23
N GLY A 3 21.69 18.58 33.06
CA GLY A 3 22.03 19.33 31.87
C GLY A 3 21.59 18.54 30.64
N GLN A 4 20.92 19.25 29.74
CA GLN A 4 20.68 18.92 28.33
C GLN A 4 19.43 18.10 27.96
N GLN A 5 18.30 18.81 27.98
CA GLN A 5 17.27 18.68 26.94
C GLN A 5 17.72 19.47 25.70
N SER A 6 17.65 18.87 24.50
CA SER A 6 17.17 19.51 23.26
C SER A 6 17.37 18.59 22.06
N GLY A 7 16.28 18.28 21.35
CA GLY A 7 16.39 17.77 19.98
C GLY A 7 15.36 16.71 19.56
N ALA A 8 14.05 17.01 19.61
CA ALA A 8 13.06 16.32 18.76
C ALA A 8 11.69 17.04 18.78
N GLY A 9 11.68 18.38 18.72
CA GLY A 9 10.44 19.18 18.65
C GLY A 9 9.96 19.50 17.22
N GLY A 10 10.62 18.96 16.18
CA GLY A 10 10.48 19.43 14.80
C GLY A 10 9.23 19.00 14.03
N TRP A 11 8.50 17.98 14.50
CA TRP A 11 7.40 17.37 13.72
C TRP A 11 5.99 17.87 14.13
N ARG A 12 5.85 18.58 15.26
CA ARG A 12 4.56 19.15 15.70
C ARG A 12 4.21 20.48 15.04
N TRP A 13 5.21 21.22 14.54
CA TRP A 13 4.98 22.53 13.92
C TRP A 13 4.47 22.42 12.47
N TRP A 14 4.76 21.34 11.75
CA TRP A 14 4.24 21.13 10.40
C TRP A 14 2.74 20.80 10.37
N VAL A 15 2.19 20.15 11.39
CA VAL A 15 0.75 19.78 11.44
C VAL A 15 -0.13 20.96 11.84
N ALA A 16 0.39 21.94 12.58
CA ALA A 16 -0.35 23.15 12.97
C ALA A 16 -0.25 24.29 11.93
N MET A 17 0.68 24.20 10.96
CA MET A 17 1.01 25.25 10.00
C MET A 17 0.68 24.87 8.54
N VAL A 18 -0.32 24.00 8.35
CA VAL A 18 -1.17 23.98 7.14
C VAL A 18 -2.56 24.36 7.64
N GLY A 19 -2.72 25.59 8.13
CA GLY A 19 -2.93 26.74 7.27
C GLY A 19 -4.43 26.97 7.20
N ALA A 20 -4.89 28.03 7.86
CA ALA A 20 -6.27 28.51 7.81
C ALA A 20 -6.80 28.40 6.36
N THR A 21 -7.79 27.54 6.15
CA THR A 21 -8.45 27.46 4.85
C THR A 21 -9.15 28.80 4.64
N GLU A 22 -8.64 29.64 3.73
CA GLU A 22 -9.56 30.42 2.91
C GLU A 22 -10.66 29.45 2.50
N GLN A 23 -11.89 29.73 2.92
CA GLN A 23 -13.03 28.86 2.72
C GLN A 23 -13.25 28.76 1.21
N ARG A 24 -12.63 27.75 0.58
CA ARG A 24 -12.71 27.53 -0.86
C ARG A 24 -14.16 27.27 -1.17
N ARG A 25 -14.79 28.17 -1.91
CA ARG A 25 -16.21 28.07 -2.24
C ARG A 25 -16.49 26.90 -3.19
N TYR A 26 -15.51 26.55 -4.03
CA TYR A 26 -15.63 25.52 -5.05
C TYR A 26 -14.43 24.59 -5.07
N TYR A 27 -14.68 23.38 -5.55
CA TYR A 27 -13.72 22.29 -5.67
C TYR A 27 -13.83 21.64 -7.06
N GLY A 28 -12.71 21.41 -7.72
CA GLY A 28 -12.58 20.47 -8.83
C GLY A 28 -11.88 19.19 -8.40
N ILE A 29 -11.64 18.29 -9.36
CA ILE A 29 -10.95 17.01 -9.11
C ILE A 29 -9.55 17.21 -8.52
N ALA A 30 -8.82 18.20 -9.01
CA ALA A 30 -7.46 18.51 -8.56
C ALA A 30 -7.47 18.94 -7.08
N GLU A 31 -8.34 19.86 -6.72
CA GLU A 31 -8.44 20.39 -5.36
C GLU A 31 -8.89 19.31 -4.38
N ILE A 32 -9.83 18.44 -4.78
CA ILE A 32 -10.25 17.29 -3.98
C ILE A 32 -9.07 16.33 -3.75
N ALA A 33 -8.29 16.04 -4.80
CA ALA A 33 -7.13 15.16 -4.71
C ALA A 33 -6.06 15.73 -3.77
N ASP A 34 -5.75 17.02 -3.90
CA ASP A 34 -4.78 17.73 -3.07
C ASP A 34 -5.22 17.74 -1.59
N VAL A 35 -6.49 18.01 -1.33
CA VAL A 35 -7.06 18.07 0.03
C VAL A 35 -7.14 16.69 0.70
N LEU A 36 -7.25 15.62 -0.08
CA LEU A 36 -7.25 14.24 0.39
C LEU A 36 -5.84 13.60 0.40
N GLY A 37 -4.84 14.23 -0.20
CA GLY A 37 -3.51 13.64 -0.37
C GLY A 37 -3.55 12.32 -1.14
N VAL A 38 -4.23 12.34 -2.29
CA VAL A 38 -4.37 11.19 -3.21
C VAL A 38 -4.11 11.63 -4.65
N ASP A 39 -3.97 10.66 -5.56
CA ASP A 39 -3.82 10.94 -6.98
C ASP A 39 -5.15 11.40 -7.64
N ARG A 40 -5.05 12.31 -8.64
CA ARG A 40 -6.21 12.87 -9.38
C ARG A 40 -6.98 11.83 -10.17
N GLN A 41 -6.31 10.81 -10.70
CA GLN A 41 -6.96 9.70 -11.41
C GLN A 41 -7.81 8.87 -10.46
N LEU A 42 -7.38 8.70 -9.21
CA LEU A 42 -8.14 7.98 -8.20
C LEU A 42 -9.48 8.66 -7.90
N VAL A 43 -9.48 9.99 -7.73
CA VAL A 43 -10.71 10.78 -7.54
C VAL A 43 -11.61 10.69 -8.78
N THR A 44 -11.03 10.72 -9.99
CA THR A 44 -11.78 10.54 -11.25
C THR A 44 -12.46 9.16 -11.31
N VAL A 45 -11.77 8.10 -10.88
CA VAL A 45 -12.35 6.75 -10.79
C VAL A 45 -13.47 6.69 -9.77
N TRP A 46 -13.29 7.29 -8.58
CA TRP A 46 -14.33 7.34 -7.55
C TRP A 46 -15.60 8.02 -8.06
N ARG A 47 -15.45 9.16 -8.74
CA ARG A 47 -16.56 9.85 -9.41
C ARG A 47 -17.25 8.93 -10.42
N ARG A 48 -16.49 8.39 -11.39
CA ARG A 48 -17.04 7.58 -12.49
C ARG A 48 -17.81 6.36 -12.00
N ARG A 49 -17.36 5.75 -10.89
CA ARG A 49 -17.96 4.55 -10.33
C ARG A 49 -18.93 4.83 -9.18
N LEU A 50 -19.21 6.11 -8.88
CA LEU A 50 -19.94 6.55 -7.68
C LEU A 50 -19.47 5.82 -6.41
N SER A 51 -18.18 5.49 -6.38
CA SER A 51 -17.60 4.68 -5.33
C SER A 51 -17.35 5.54 -4.10
N ARG A 52 -17.36 4.91 -2.92
CA ARG A 52 -17.16 5.59 -1.62
C ARG A 52 -18.22 6.65 -1.29
N GLY A 53 -19.37 6.62 -1.98
CA GLY A 53 -20.47 7.56 -1.73
C GLY A 53 -20.15 8.99 -2.14
N MET A 54 -19.29 9.18 -3.14
CA MET A 54 -18.95 10.51 -3.64
C MET A 54 -20.21 11.20 -4.20
N PRO A 55 -20.55 12.42 -3.74
CA PRO A 55 -21.72 13.13 -4.24
C PRO A 55 -21.54 13.52 -5.71
N PRO A 56 -22.64 13.63 -6.49
CA PRO A 56 -22.57 14.17 -7.84
C PRO A 56 -22.06 15.62 -7.83
N PRO A 57 -21.44 16.09 -8.93
CA PRO A 57 -21.05 17.49 -9.05
C PRO A 57 -22.28 18.40 -9.06
N ASP A 58 -22.13 19.59 -8.49
CA ASP A 58 -23.17 20.62 -8.51
C ASP A 58 -23.28 21.24 -9.91
N GLU A 59 -22.15 21.36 -10.64
CA GLU A 59 -22.09 21.85 -12.02
C GLU A 59 -21.08 21.07 -12.88
N GLU A 60 -21.33 20.98 -14.19
CA GLU A 60 -20.38 20.49 -15.20
C GLU A 60 -19.96 21.66 -16.10
N LEU A 61 -18.69 22.06 -16.00
CA LEU A 61 -18.12 23.13 -16.82
C LEU A 61 -17.33 22.54 -17.98
N ALA A 62 -17.00 23.35 -18.99
CA ALA A 62 -16.09 22.95 -20.07
C ALA A 62 -14.70 22.50 -19.55
N ALA A 63 -14.29 23.00 -18.39
CA ALA A 63 -13.05 22.62 -17.71
C ALA A 63 -13.17 21.35 -16.84
N GLY A 64 -14.39 20.86 -16.60
CA GLY A 64 -14.66 19.67 -15.80
C GLY A 64 -15.70 19.87 -14.69
N PRO A 65 -15.91 18.83 -13.86
CA PRO A 65 -16.93 18.84 -12.82
C PRO A 65 -16.54 19.76 -11.65
N LEU A 66 -17.53 20.47 -11.12
CA LEU A 66 -17.38 21.40 -10.02
C LEU A 66 -18.34 21.06 -8.88
N TRP A 67 -17.83 21.15 -7.65
CA TRP A 67 -18.63 21.04 -6.43
C TRP A 67 -18.52 22.32 -5.62
N THR A 68 -19.60 22.68 -4.95
CA THR A 68 -19.63 23.65 -3.87
C THR A 68 -19.05 23.03 -2.60
N ALA A 69 -18.46 23.87 -1.76
CA ALA A 69 -17.96 23.49 -0.45
C ALA A 69 -19.01 22.75 0.39
N ALA A 70 -20.24 23.28 0.40
CA ALA A 70 -21.34 22.74 1.18
C ALA A 70 -21.65 21.27 0.82
N THR A 71 -21.56 20.92 -0.47
CA THR A 71 -21.81 19.57 -0.97
C THR A 71 -20.64 18.63 -0.66
N ILE A 72 -19.41 19.04 -0.97
CA ILE A 72 -18.27 18.11 -1.02
C ILE A 72 -17.47 18.00 0.28
N GLU A 73 -17.39 19.06 1.10
CA GLU A 73 -16.56 19.05 2.31
C GLU A 73 -16.98 18.01 3.36
N PRO A 74 -18.29 17.75 3.62
CA PRO A 74 -18.69 16.66 4.51
C PRO A 74 -18.15 15.31 4.05
N TRP A 75 -18.23 15.04 2.74
CA TRP A 75 -17.70 13.82 2.14
C TRP A 75 -16.17 13.77 2.19
N ILE A 76 -15.48 14.88 1.93
CA ILE A 76 -14.01 14.97 2.05
C ILE A 76 -13.57 14.64 3.47
N ARG A 77 -14.22 15.22 4.49
CA ARG A 77 -13.90 14.93 5.91
C ARG A 77 -14.08 13.45 6.23
N GLN A 78 -15.24 12.89 5.90
CA GLN A 78 -15.52 11.48 6.14
C GLN A 78 -14.52 10.56 5.41
N THR A 79 -14.19 10.90 4.16
CA THR A 79 -13.26 10.13 3.33
C THR A 79 -11.84 10.23 3.85
N ARG A 80 -11.41 11.42 4.32
CA ARG A 80 -10.12 11.60 4.99
C ARG A 80 -10.05 10.76 6.26
N ASP A 81 -11.08 10.75 7.09
CA ASP A 81 -11.12 9.96 8.33
C ASP A 81 -11.13 8.44 8.04
N ARG A 82 -11.71 8.03 6.92
CA ARG A 82 -11.65 6.64 6.46
C ARG A 82 -10.24 6.31 5.96
N LEU A 83 -9.68 7.16 5.10
CA LEU A 83 -8.33 7.00 4.57
C LEU A 83 -7.28 7.03 5.68
N SER A 84 -7.42 7.86 6.71
CA SER A 84 -6.48 7.90 7.84
C SER A 84 -6.56 6.62 8.67
N ARG A 85 -7.76 6.06 8.89
CA ARG A 85 -7.94 4.75 9.51
C ARG A 85 -7.34 3.62 8.67
N GLU A 86 -7.53 3.66 7.35
CA GLU A 86 -6.92 2.72 6.38
C GLU A 86 -5.40 2.88 6.30
N ARG A 87 -4.88 4.11 6.47
CA ARG A 87 -3.46 4.47 6.36
C ARG A 87 -2.70 4.42 7.69
N SER A 88 -3.33 4.03 8.81
CA SER A 88 -2.63 3.97 10.10
C SER A 88 -1.30 3.23 9.97
N PRO A 89 -0.14 3.91 10.10
CA PRO A 89 1.17 3.30 9.90
C PRO A 89 1.48 2.25 10.98
N SER A 90 0.76 2.29 12.09
CA SER A 90 0.81 1.30 13.17
C SER A 90 -0.29 0.24 13.10
N GLY A 91 -1.23 0.33 12.15
CA GLY A 91 -2.33 -0.61 11.99
C GLY A 91 -1.96 -1.81 11.11
N PRO A 92 -2.76 -2.90 11.18
CA PRO A 92 -2.57 -4.06 10.31
C PRO A 92 -2.64 -3.66 8.82
N PRO A 93 -1.91 -4.35 7.94
CA PRO A 93 -1.91 -4.02 6.52
C PRO A 93 -3.29 -4.22 5.89
N SER A 94 -3.61 -3.39 4.89
CA SER A 94 -4.87 -3.49 4.16
C SER A 94 -5.08 -4.91 3.59
N PRO A 95 -6.31 -5.45 3.63
CA PRO A 95 -6.60 -6.74 3.03
C PRO A 95 -6.23 -6.88 1.56
N GLU A 96 -6.36 -5.80 0.80
CA GLU A 96 -5.96 -5.78 -0.61
C GLU A 96 -4.45 -5.92 -0.77
N LEU A 97 -3.67 -5.25 0.08
CA LEU A 97 -2.20 -5.33 0.05
C LEU A 97 -1.74 -6.76 0.36
N MET A 98 -2.34 -7.40 1.36
CA MET A 98 -2.05 -8.80 1.70
C MET A 98 -2.39 -9.76 0.57
N ARG A 99 -3.57 -9.62 -0.06
CA ARG A 99 -3.92 -10.43 -1.25
C ARG A 99 -3.01 -10.15 -2.44
N GLN A 100 -2.57 -8.91 -2.61
CA GLN A 100 -1.60 -8.55 -3.65
C GLN A 100 -0.24 -9.18 -3.39
N ALA A 101 0.25 -9.15 -2.14
CA ALA A 101 1.48 -9.81 -1.75
C ALA A 101 1.40 -11.34 -1.93
N ALA A 102 0.30 -11.96 -1.51
CA ALA A 102 0.05 -13.39 -1.69
C ALA A 102 0.08 -13.79 -3.17
N ARG A 103 -0.62 -13.05 -4.05
CA ARG A 103 -0.62 -13.31 -5.51
C ARG A 103 0.77 -13.17 -6.12
N ARG A 104 1.55 -12.18 -5.69
CA ARG A 104 2.92 -11.96 -6.17
C ARG A 104 3.86 -13.08 -5.71
N LEU A 105 3.78 -13.48 -4.43
CA LEU A 105 4.55 -14.59 -3.88
C LEU A 105 4.21 -15.92 -4.58
N LEU A 106 2.93 -16.21 -4.82
CA LEU A 106 2.49 -17.42 -5.52
C LEU A 106 2.95 -17.46 -6.99
N ARG A 107 2.96 -16.32 -7.68
CA ARG A 107 3.51 -16.23 -9.04
C ARG A 107 5.01 -16.46 -9.06
N LEU A 108 5.74 -15.84 -8.14
CA LEU A 108 7.18 -16.03 -7.98
C LEU A 108 7.51 -17.50 -7.69
N ALA A 109 6.78 -18.11 -6.75
CA ALA A 109 6.83 -19.53 -6.44
C ALA A 109 6.64 -20.38 -7.71
N ALA A 110 5.51 -20.21 -8.41
CA ALA A 110 5.20 -20.98 -9.61
C ALA A 110 6.34 -20.98 -10.64
N VAL A 111 6.90 -19.80 -10.94
CA VAL A 111 8.03 -19.65 -11.86
C VAL A 111 9.31 -20.29 -11.31
N ALA A 112 9.60 -20.09 -10.02
CA ALA A 112 10.79 -20.68 -9.40
C ALA A 112 10.76 -22.21 -9.41
N TRP A 113 9.58 -22.84 -9.35
CA TRP A 113 9.42 -24.30 -9.35
C TRP A 113 9.48 -24.98 -10.72
N GLU A 114 9.55 -24.21 -11.81
CA GLU A 114 9.80 -24.78 -13.13
C GLU A 114 11.16 -25.50 -13.17
N GLU A 115 11.25 -26.60 -13.91
CA GLU A 115 12.50 -27.38 -14.04
C GLU A 115 13.65 -26.51 -14.57
N ARG A 116 13.32 -25.54 -15.43
CA ARG A 116 14.21 -24.49 -15.94
C ARG A 116 13.48 -23.14 -15.95
N PRO A 117 13.57 -22.34 -14.88
CA PRO A 117 12.88 -21.06 -14.80
C PRO A 117 13.34 -20.11 -15.90
N ASP A 118 12.43 -19.57 -16.71
CA ASP A 118 12.78 -18.56 -17.70
C ASP A 118 13.17 -17.24 -17.00
N PRO A 119 14.42 -16.76 -17.15
CA PRO A 119 14.87 -15.50 -16.54
C PRO A 119 14.00 -14.29 -16.93
N ARG A 120 13.37 -14.32 -18.11
CA ARG A 120 12.49 -13.26 -18.62
C ARG A 120 11.17 -13.17 -17.88
N VAL A 121 10.72 -14.27 -17.27
CA VAL A 121 9.50 -14.32 -16.45
C VAL A 121 9.84 -14.15 -14.97
N LEU A 122 10.96 -14.73 -14.54
CA LEU A 122 11.44 -14.68 -13.17
C LEU A 122 11.84 -13.25 -12.75
N THR A 123 12.53 -12.50 -13.62
CA THR A 123 12.97 -11.13 -13.32
C THR A 123 11.79 -10.18 -13.06
N PRO A 124 10.74 -10.12 -13.89
CA PRO A 124 9.53 -9.34 -13.58
C PRO A 124 8.82 -9.80 -12.30
N ALA A 125 8.76 -11.10 -12.02
CA ALA A 125 8.14 -11.62 -10.80
C ALA A 125 8.87 -11.15 -9.54
N LEU A 126 10.20 -11.21 -9.55
CA LEU A 126 11.06 -10.69 -8.48
C LEU A 126 10.88 -9.19 -8.29
N ARG A 127 10.91 -8.40 -9.37
CA ARG A 127 10.68 -6.95 -9.32
C ARG A 127 9.30 -6.62 -8.75
N ALA A 128 8.27 -7.38 -9.12
CA ALA A 128 6.93 -7.19 -8.57
C ALA A 128 6.90 -7.42 -7.06
N VAL A 129 7.68 -8.37 -6.54
CA VAL A 129 7.81 -8.61 -5.10
C VAL A 129 8.59 -7.49 -4.41
N GLU A 130 9.70 -7.03 -5.00
CA GLU A 130 10.50 -5.91 -4.50
C GLU A 130 9.68 -4.62 -4.33
N GLN A 131 8.81 -4.31 -5.29
CA GLN A 131 7.89 -3.16 -5.25
C GLN A 131 6.89 -3.22 -4.08
N LEU A 132 6.75 -4.35 -3.36
CA LEU A 132 5.98 -4.38 -2.12
C LEU A 132 6.71 -3.64 -0.98
N GLY A 133 8.03 -3.53 -1.04
CA GLY A 133 8.84 -2.81 -0.05
C GLY A 133 8.45 -1.34 0.03
N GLU A 134 8.29 -0.69 -1.12
CA GLU A 134 7.83 0.71 -1.22
C GLU A 134 6.46 0.91 -0.57
N LEU A 135 5.57 -0.08 -0.71
CA LEU A 135 4.21 -0.05 -0.15
C LEU A 135 4.16 -0.37 1.35
N THR A 136 5.27 -0.83 1.93
CA THR A 136 5.33 -1.35 3.32
C THR A 136 6.33 -0.58 4.19
N ALA A 137 7.11 0.34 3.59
CA ALA A 137 8.11 1.16 4.26
C ALA A 137 7.53 2.07 5.36
N GLU A 138 6.25 2.41 5.27
CA GLU A 138 5.55 3.23 6.26
C GLU A 138 4.83 2.35 7.28
N GLY A 139 5.57 1.83 8.27
CA GLY A 139 4.94 1.24 9.45
C GLY A 139 5.89 0.65 10.50
N GLY A 140 5.41 0.57 11.74
CA GLY A 140 6.18 0.07 12.88
C GLY A 140 6.41 -1.45 12.85
N ASP A 141 7.50 -1.90 13.47
CA ASP A 141 7.93 -3.32 13.47
C ASP A 141 7.03 -4.27 14.28
N GLY A 142 6.06 -3.74 15.02
CA GLY A 142 5.25 -4.51 15.97
C GLY A 142 4.15 -5.39 15.35
N ASP A 143 3.77 -5.17 14.10
CA ASP A 143 2.71 -5.96 13.45
C ASP A 143 3.27 -7.17 12.68
N PRO A 144 2.85 -8.40 12.99
CA PRO A 144 3.39 -9.61 12.37
C PRO A 144 3.08 -9.69 10.87
N ALA A 145 1.96 -9.13 10.40
CA ALA A 145 1.63 -9.12 8.98
C ALA A 145 2.50 -8.12 8.20
N ARG A 146 2.82 -6.94 8.78
CA ARG A 146 3.82 -6.01 8.21
C ARG A 146 5.22 -6.57 8.20
N ARG A 147 5.62 -7.34 9.22
CA ARG A 147 6.90 -8.07 9.21
C ARG A 147 6.92 -9.09 8.07
N LEU A 148 5.86 -9.88 7.92
CA LEU A 148 5.74 -10.82 6.80
C LEU A 148 5.82 -10.13 5.42
N LEU A 149 5.15 -8.99 5.25
CA LEU A 149 5.21 -8.23 3.99
C LEU A 149 6.64 -7.72 3.68
N ARG A 150 7.38 -7.28 4.71
CA ARG A 150 8.79 -6.91 4.56
C ARG A 150 9.67 -8.11 4.25
N ASP A 151 9.45 -9.25 4.90
CA ASP A 151 10.18 -10.48 4.59
C ASP A 151 9.98 -10.90 3.14
N ILE A 152 8.75 -10.77 2.62
CA ILE A 152 8.43 -11.02 1.21
C ILE A 152 9.13 -10.01 0.31
N ALA A 153 9.02 -8.71 0.61
CA ALA A 153 9.67 -7.66 -0.19
C ALA A 153 11.20 -7.77 -0.22
N GLY A 154 11.80 -8.25 0.87
CA GLY A 154 13.24 -8.46 1.02
C GLY A 154 13.78 -9.75 0.38
N LEU A 155 12.91 -10.59 -0.20
CA LEU A 155 13.32 -11.83 -0.86
C LEU A 155 14.48 -11.66 -1.85
N PRO A 156 14.45 -10.68 -2.79
CA PRO A 156 15.54 -10.52 -3.74
C PRO A 156 16.88 -10.25 -3.06
N THR A 157 16.88 -9.44 -2.00
CA THR A 157 18.07 -9.15 -1.20
C THR A 157 18.54 -10.39 -0.43
N ALA A 158 17.62 -11.13 0.18
CA ALA A 158 17.93 -12.32 0.98
C ALA A 158 18.56 -13.45 0.15
N VAL A 159 18.20 -13.58 -1.12
CA VAL A 159 18.78 -14.58 -2.02
C VAL A 159 20.00 -14.06 -2.81
N GLY A 160 20.52 -12.88 -2.47
CA GLY A 160 21.73 -12.32 -3.08
C GLY A 160 21.55 -11.78 -4.51
N LEU A 161 20.32 -11.50 -4.95
CA LEU A 161 20.05 -11.04 -6.32
C LEU A 161 20.39 -9.56 -6.56
N VAL A 162 20.58 -8.79 -5.50
CA VAL A 162 20.89 -7.35 -5.58
C VAL A 162 22.33 -7.12 -6.06
N GLU A 163 23.24 -8.06 -5.81
CA GLU A 163 24.64 -7.97 -6.25
C GLU A 163 24.89 -8.51 -7.67
N LEU A 164 23.89 -9.16 -8.29
CA LEU A 164 24.00 -9.61 -9.67
C LEU A 164 23.76 -8.44 -10.63
N ASP A 165 24.81 -8.08 -11.38
CA ASP A 165 24.73 -7.11 -12.46
C ASP A 165 23.60 -7.50 -13.44
N ALA A 166 22.97 -6.52 -14.07
CA ALA A 166 21.83 -6.76 -14.97
C ALA A 166 22.19 -7.73 -16.13
N ALA A 167 23.47 -7.79 -16.51
CA ALA A 167 24.01 -8.73 -17.47
C ALA A 167 24.06 -10.19 -16.93
N ASP A 168 24.32 -10.37 -15.63
CA ASP A 168 24.47 -11.69 -14.99
C ASP A 168 23.13 -12.27 -14.50
N ARG A 169 22.08 -11.46 -14.39
CA ARG A 169 20.72 -11.94 -14.07
C ARG A 169 20.14 -12.89 -15.15
N GLY A 170 20.74 -12.93 -16.34
CA GLY A 170 20.40 -13.92 -17.36
C GLY A 170 20.87 -15.34 -17.03
N ILE A 171 21.85 -15.47 -16.13
CA ILE A 171 22.42 -16.73 -15.67
C ILE A 171 22.14 -16.85 -14.17
N LEU A 172 20.87 -16.99 -13.81
CA LEU A 172 20.52 -17.33 -12.43
C LEU A 172 21.07 -18.72 -12.13
N GLY A 173 22.14 -18.76 -11.33
CA GLY A 173 22.76 -20.01 -10.92
C GLY A 173 21.75 -20.89 -10.18
N GLY A 174 21.86 -22.21 -10.32
CA GLY A 174 20.96 -23.17 -9.68
C GLY A 174 20.87 -23.01 -8.16
N GLN A 175 21.92 -22.49 -7.51
CA GLN A 175 21.94 -22.17 -6.09
C GLN A 175 20.98 -21.02 -5.72
N VAL A 176 20.90 -19.97 -6.55
CA VAL A 176 19.99 -18.83 -6.34
C VAL A 176 18.54 -19.28 -6.49
N VAL A 177 18.24 -20.09 -7.50
CA VAL A 177 16.90 -20.67 -7.70
C VAL A 177 16.53 -21.59 -6.53
N ALA A 178 17.47 -22.40 -6.03
CA ALA A 178 17.24 -23.26 -4.87
C ALA A 178 16.97 -22.43 -3.59
N ALA A 179 17.73 -21.36 -3.35
CA ALA A 179 17.50 -20.45 -2.23
C ALA A 179 16.12 -19.77 -2.32
N LEU A 180 15.76 -19.31 -3.51
CA LEU A 180 14.44 -18.70 -3.78
C LEU A 180 13.29 -19.67 -3.50
N ARG A 181 13.40 -20.93 -3.93
CA ARG A 181 12.42 -21.99 -3.62
C ARG A 181 12.29 -22.20 -2.12
N ALA A 182 13.42 -22.31 -1.41
CA ALA A 182 13.42 -22.52 0.03
C ALA A 182 12.71 -21.37 0.77
N GLU A 183 13.00 -20.12 0.40
CA GLU A 183 12.35 -18.96 0.99
C GLU A 183 10.86 -18.87 0.65
N CYS A 184 10.47 -19.21 -0.58
CA CYS A 184 9.05 -19.28 -0.95
C CYS A 184 8.30 -20.32 -0.08
N LEU A 185 8.88 -21.51 0.14
CA LEU A 185 8.29 -22.53 1.03
C LEU A 185 8.17 -22.06 2.48
N ARG A 186 9.16 -21.30 2.96
CA ARG A 186 9.14 -20.74 4.31
C ARG A 186 8.01 -19.72 4.49
N LEU A 187 7.77 -18.87 3.49
CA LEU A 187 6.83 -17.75 3.57
C LEU A 187 5.38 -18.13 3.25
N LEU A 188 5.14 -19.13 2.39
CA LEU A 188 3.79 -19.51 1.98
C LEU A 188 2.85 -19.87 3.16
N PRO A 189 3.25 -20.72 4.14
CA PRO A 189 2.40 -21.03 5.29
C PRO A 189 2.12 -19.81 6.19
N LEU A 190 3.07 -18.88 6.28
CA LEU A 190 2.87 -17.62 7.03
C LEU A 190 1.83 -16.75 6.34
N MET A 191 1.89 -16.66 5.00
CA MET A 191 0.92 -15.92 4.20
C MET A 191 -0.49 -16.51 4.31
N VAL A 192 -0.64 -17.83 4.22
CA VAL A 192 -1.95 -18.50 4.39
C VAL A 192 -2.54 -18.22 5.77
N ARG A 193 -1.72 -18.31 6.83
CA ARG A 193 -2.15 -17.97 8.19
C ARG A 193 -2.61 -16.52 8.31
N ALA A 194 -1.84 -15.57 7.76
CA ALA A 194 -2.19 -14.15 7.81
C ALA A 194 -3.51 -13.86 7.07
N LEU A 195 -3.73 -14.47 5.89
CA LEU A 195 -4.99 -14.34 5.15
C LEU A 195 -6.18 -14.93 5.90
N ASN A 196 -6.02 -16.08 6.57
CA ASN A 196 -7.10 -16.70 7.34
C ASN A 196 -7.51 -15.85 8.56
N VAL A 197 -6.54 -15.29 9.28
CA VAL A 197 -6.82 -14.38 10.41
C VAL A 197 -7.66 -13.19 9.94
N MET A 198 -7.34 -12.62 8.79
CA MET A 198 -8.06 -11.46 8.27
C MET A 198 -9.45 -11.79 7.73
N SER A 199 -9.66 -12.99 7.17
CA SER A 199 -10.99 -13.45 6.78
C SER A 199 -11.91 -13.64 8.00
N GLY A 200 -11.35 -14.06 9.14
CA GLY A 200 -12.11 -14.24 10.39
C GLY A 200 -12.62 -12.93 11.02
N TYR A 201 -11.99 -11.79 10.73
CA TYR A 201 -12.46 -10.48 11.22
C TYR A 201 -13.72 -9.97 10.50
N GLY A 202 -14.08 -10.54 9.34
CA GLY A 202 -15.25 -10.12 8.57
C GLY A 202 -16.58 -10.74 9.01
N ASP A 203 -16.55 -11.81 9.80
CA ASP A 203 -17.73 -12.65 10.07
C ASP A 203 -18.38 -12.38 11.44
N ALA A 204 -17.75 -11.57 12.30
CA ALA A 204 -18.22 -11.29 13.65
C ALA A 204 -19.25 -10.13 13.75
N GLY A 205 -19.76 -9.63 12.61
CA GLY A 205 -20.52 -8.36 12.55
C GLY A 205 -21.99 -8.44 12.15
N ASP A 206 -22.52 -9.60 11.73
CA ASP A 206 -23.87 -9.69 11.17
C ASP A 206 -24.72 -10.80 11.81
N THR A 207 -24.80 -10.77 13.14
CA THR A 207 -25.88 -11.43 13.90
C THR A 207 -26.61 -10.37 14.72
N GLY A 208 -27.33 -9.50 14.03
CA GLY A 208 -28.41 -8.70 14.61
C GLY A 208 -29.72 -9.51 14.61
N PRO A 209 -30.57 -9.37 15.65
CA PRO A 209 -31.71 -10.23 15.96
C PRO A 209 -32.88 -10.15 14.96
#